data_AF-A0A0S7WFI0-F1
#
_entry.id   AF-A0A0S7WFI0-F1
#
_cell.length_a   1.000
_cell.length_b   1.000
_cell.length_c   1.000
_cell.angle_alpha   90.00
_cell.angle_beta   90.00
_cell.angle_gamma   90.00
#
_symmetry.space_group_name_H-M   'P 1'
#
loop_
_entity.id
_entity.type
_entity.pdbx_description
1 polymer ?
#
loop_
_entity_poly.entity_id
_entity_poly.type
_entity_poly.pdbx_seq_one_letter_code
_entity_poly.pdbx_strand_id
1 'polypeptide(L)'
;MVIALCLVAALALAAACGGGEEEGPGGVELPEGFPADFPLYQKAAVEAATVAPEGGGFLAEWRSSDSADQVRAFYERELDKDPWQVENVVEIAEEEIAVIEFARVDRGGEWGTVAIRTVRENGQHVTIALSLTAPQ
;
A
#
# COMPACT_ATOMS: atom_id res chain seq x y z
N MET A 1 61.17 4.80 15.39
CA MET A 1 60.91 5.55 14.14
C MET A 1 60.98 4.57 12.98
N VAL A 2 60.05 4.43 12.03
CA VAL A 2 58.74 5.02 11.74
C VAL A 2 58.08 4.05 10.72
N ILE A 3 56.89 3.53 11.05
CA ILE A 3 55.65 3.49 10.21
C ILE A 3 55.75 2.69 8.88
N ALA A 4 55.28 1.43 8.70
CA ALA A 4 53.93 0.83 8.84
C ALA A 4 52.84 1.73 8.23
N LEU A 5 51.99 1.41 7.24
CA LEU A 5 51.37 0.19 6.76
C LEU A 5 50.34 0.69 5.70
N CYS A 6 50.14 -0.06 4.62
CA CYS A 6 48.92 -0.19 3.78
C CYS A 6 48.01 1.03 3.47
N LEU A 7 47.92 1.33 2.17
CA LEU A 7 46.76 1.88 1.46
C LEU A 7 45.50 1.01 1.65
N VAL A 8 44.40 1.59 2.14
CA VAL A 8 43.02 1.21 1.80
C VAL A 8 42.11 2.45 1.90
N ALA A 9 41.35 2.71 0.85
CA ALA A 9 40.29 3.72 0.79
C ALA A 9 39.00 3.22 1.47
N ALA A 10 38.23 4.09 2.13
CA ALA A 10 36.84 3.81 2.45
C ALA A 10 36.00 5.10 2.59
N LEU A 11 34.85 5.04 1.92
CA LEU A 11 33.73 5.97 1.93
C LEU A 11 33.21 6.25 3.35
N ALA A 12 32.66 7.46 3.55
CA ALA A 12 31.56 7.67 4.47
C ALA A 12 30.57 8.68 3.86
N LEU A 13 29.53 8.18 3.20
CA LEU A 13 28.30 8.95 2.98
C LEU A 13 27.62 9.09 4.34
N ALA A 14 27.52 10.33 4.83
CA ALA A 14 26.61 10.67 5.91
C ALA A 14 25.22 10.91 5.30
N ALA A 15 24.38 9.88 5.27
CA ALA A 15 22.93 10.04 5.23
C ALA A 15 22.44 9.89 6.68
N ALA A 16 22.21 11.02 7.33
CA ALA A 16 21.75 11.11 8.71
C ALA A 16 20.46 11.93 8.78
N CYS A 17 19.33 11.27 8.53
CA CYS A 17 18.06 11.44 9.25
C CYS A 17 17.74 10.02 9.74
N GLY A 18 17.71 9.67 11.02
CA GLY A 18 17.38 10.46 12.20
C GLY A 18 15.92 10.15 12.58
N GLY A 19 15.73 9.16 13.44
CA GLY A 19 14.43 8.83 14.06
C GLY A 19 14.28 7.34 14.33
N GLY A 20 14.68 6.89 15.52
CA GLY A 20 14.55 5.50 15.97
C GLY A 20 13.30 5.23 16.80
N GLU A 21 12.97 3.92 16.89
CA GLU A 21 12.39 3.16 18.01
C GLU A 21 10.91 3.48 18.35
N GLU A 22 9.91 2.58 18.40
CA GLU A 22 9.83 1.18 18.88
C GLU A 22 8.68 0.38 18.19
N GLU A 23 8.66 -0.94 18.44
CA GLU A 23 8.13 -2.03 17.64
C GLU A 23 6.62 -2.34 17.83
N GLY A 24 5.84 -2.22 16.76
CA GLY A 24 4.70 -3.10 16.43
C GLY A 24 5.09 -3.96 15.20
N PRO A 25 4.35 -5.02 14.83
CA PRO A 25 4.73 -5.84 13.68
C PRO A 25 4.64 -5.00 12.40
N GLY A 26 5.78 -4.46 11.94
CA GLY A 26 5.98 -3.80 10.66
C GLY A 26 5.22 -2.48 10.49
N GLY A 27 5.61 -1.43 11.22
CA GLY A 27 4.98 -0.11 11.17
C GLY A 27 5.39 0.73 9.96
N VAL A 28 4.86 0.40 8.77
CA VAL A 28 4.87 1.33 7.63
C VAL A 28 3.68 2.28 7.77
N GLU A 29 3.95 3.58 7.87
CA GLU A 29 2.90 4.60 7.91
C GLU A 29 2.43 4.96 6.50
N LEU A 30 1.15 5.33 6.37
CA LEU A 30 0.63 5.87 5.11
C LEU A 30 1.22 7.26 4.87
N PRO A 31 1.51 7.63 3.60
CA PRO A 31 2.09 8.93 3.28
C PRO A 31 1.18 10.09 3.68
N GLU A 32 1.79 11.24 3.95
CA GLU A 32 1.06 12.48 4.23
C GLU A 32 0.08 12.81 3.09
N GLY A 33 -1.13 13.24 3.45
CA GLY A 33 -2.18 13.58 2.48
C GLY A 33 -3.00 12.39 1.98
N PHE A 34 -2.71 11.17 2.42
CA PHE A 34 -3.56 10.01 2.10
C PHE A 34 -5.03 10.27 2.53
N PRO A 35 -6.03 9.98 1.69
CA PRO A 35 -7.42 10.30 2.01
C PRO A 35 -7.91 9.62 3.29
N ALA A 36 -8.27 10.41 4.29
CA ALA A 36 -8.69 9.93 5.61
C ALA A 36 -10.04 9.18 5.59
N ASP A 37 -10.80 9.33 4.52
CA ASP A 37 -12.09 8.68 4.27
C ASP A 37 -11.98 7.47 3.33
N PHE A 38 -10.77 7.11 2.88
CA PHE A 38 -10.58 5.83 2.20
C PHE A 38 -10.72 4.68 3.20
N PRO A 39 -11.52 3.64 2.89
CA PRO A 39 -11.77 2.55 3.83
C PRO A 39 -10.55 1.64 3.99
N LEU A 40 -9.98 1.61 5.20
CA LEU A 40 -8.85 0.72 5.53
C LEU A 40 -9.34 -0.59 6.13
N TYR A 41 -8.85 -1.72 5.59
CA TYR A 41 -9.11 -3.04 6.16
C TYR A 41 -8.31 -3.25 7.45
N GLN A 42 -8.95 -2.99 8.60
CA GLN A 42 -8.30 -2.92 9.93
C GLN A 42 -7.56 -4.20 10.38
N LYS A 43 -7.82 -5.34 9.74
CA LYS A 43 -7.14 -6.61 10.04
C LYS A 43 -5.93 -6.88 9.14
N ALA A 44 -5.59 -5.97 8.24
CA ALA A 44 -4.39 -6.05 7.43
C ALA A 44 -3.28 -5.16 8.00
N ALA A 45 -2.04 -5.61 7.91
CA ALA A 45 -0.85 -4.83 8.26
C ALA A 45 -0.31 -4.14 7.01
N VAL A 46 0.13 -2.88 7.12
CA VAL A 46 0.76 -2.15 6.01
C VAL A 46 2.13 -2.75 5.73
N GLU A 47 2.41 -3.12 4.48
CA GLU A 47 3.72 -3.63 4.06
C GLU A 47 4.53 -2.59 3.30
N ALA A 48 3.85 -1.74 2.53
CA ALA A 48 4.46 -0.65 1.78
C ALA A 48 3.45 0.48 1.58
N ALA A 49 3.92 1.73 1.60
CA ALA A 49 3.11 2.87 1.20
C ALA A 49 4.02 3.99 0.67
N THR A 50 3.62 4.63 -0.43
CA THR A 50 4.39 5.70 -1.07
C THR A 50 3.47 6.60 -1.89
N VAL A 51 3.98 7.77 -2.23
CA VAL A 51 3.41 8.62 -3.28
C VAL A 51 3.98 8.18 -4.63
N ALA A 52 3.13 8.03 -5.63
CA ALA A 52 3.52 7.74 -7.01
C ALA A 52 4.35 8.93 -7.55
N PRO A 53 5.54 8.67 -8.13
CA PRO A 53 6.44 9.74 -8.60
C PRO A 53 5.84 10.57 -9.73
N GLU A 54 4.90 10.00 -10.49
CA GLU A 54 4.19 10.66 -11.60
C GLU A 54 2.72 10.87 -11.20
N GLY A 55 2.23 12.10 -11.25
CA GLY A 55 0.82 12.41 -10.99
C GLY A 55 0.41 12.47 -9.51
N GLY A 56 1.33 12.25 -8.57
CA GLY A 56 1.14 12.53 -7.14
C GLY A 56 0.18 11.59 -6.40
N GLY A 57 -0.29 10.52 -7.05
CA GLY A 57 -1.21 9.54 -6.43
C GLY A 57 -0.58 8.73 -5.30
N PHE A 58 -1.37 7.87 -4.67
CA PHE A 58 -0.95 7.00 -3.58
C PHE A 58 -0.85 5.55 -4.05
N LEU A 59 0.22 4.88 -3.65
CA LEU A 59 0.41 3.45 -3.79
C LEU A 59 0.57 2.87 -2.39
N ALA A 60 -0.20 1.84 -2.07
CA ALA A 60 -0.08 1.18 -0.77
C ALA A 60 -0.37 -0.32 -0.89
N GLU A 61 0.31 -1.09 -0.05
CA GLU A 61 0.17 -2.54 0.01
C GLU A 61 -0.05 -2.96 1.46
N TRP A 62 -1.03 -3.83 1.68
CA TRP A 62 -1.29 -4.45 2.97
C TRP A 62 -1.33 -5.97 2.85
N ARG A 63 -0.96 -6.64 3.94
CA ARG A 63 -1.08 -8.09 4.10
C ARG A 63 -2.14 -8.44 5.14
N SER A 64 -3.02 -9.37 4.79
CA SER A 64 -4.06 -9.92 5.67
C SER A 64 -3.96 -11.45 5.75
N SER A 65 -4.37 -12.03 6.88
CA SER A 65 -4.57 -13.47 7.03
C SER A 65 -6.02 -13.91 6.80
N ASP A 66 -6.96 -12.97 6.69
CA ASP A 66 -8.36 -13.24 6.33
C ASP A 66 -8.46 -13.66 4.85
N SER A 67 -9.58 -14.26 4.43
CA SER A 67 -9.74 -14.73 3.05
C SER A 67 -9.92 -13.59 2.04
N ALA A 68 -9.58 -13.85 0.77
CA ALA A 68 -9.78 -12.88 -0.32
C ALA A 68 -11.25 -12.45 -0.44
N ASP A 69 -12.19 -13.39 -0.24
CA ASP A 69 -13.63 -13.09 -0.24
C ASP A 69 -14.03 -12.13 0.87
N GLN A 70 -13.48 -12.29 2.09
CA GLN A 70 -13.77 -11.39 3.20
C GLN A 70 -13.24 -9.98 2.95
N VAL A 71 -12.04 -9.87 2.38
CA VAL A 71 -11.42 -8.59 2.04
C VAL A 71 -12.18 -7.93 0.89
N ARG A 72 -12.54 -8.68 -0.16
CA ARG A 72 -13.31 -8.20 -1.29
C ARG A 72 -14.68 -7.68 -0.87
N ALA A 73 -15.44 -8.48 -0.12
CA ALA A 73 -16.75 -8.07 0.36
C ALA A 73 -16.70 -6.85 1.29
N PHE A 74 -15.56 -6.60 1.96
CA PHE A 74 -15.35 -5.34 2.66
C PHE A 74 -15.21 -4.18 1.68
N TYR A 75 -14.30 -4.25 0.71
CA TYR A 75 -14.05 -3.14 -0.21
C TYR A 75 -15.24 -2.85 -1.12
N GLU A 76 -15.92 -3.87 -1.66
CA GLU A 76 -17.14 -3.67 -2.45
C GLU A 76 -18.20 -2.91 -1.65
N ARG A 77 -18.38 -3.24 -0.36
CA ARG A 77 -19.37 -2.58 0.48
C ARG A 77 -18.95 -1.17 0.90
N GLU A 78 -17.69 -0.97 1.26
CA GLU A 78 -17.24 0.33 1.79
C GLU A 78 -16.93 1.34 0.68
N LEU A 79 -16.52 0.88 -0.51
CA LEU A 79 -16.31 1.75 -1.69
C LEU A 79 -17.61 2.01 -2.46
N ASP A 80 -18.71 1.33 -2.14
CA ASP A 80 -20.06 1.62 -2.67
C ASP A 80 -20.88 2.47 -1.69
N LYS A 81 -20.20 3.39 -1.00
CA LYS A 81 -20.79 4.38 -0.09
C LYS A 81 -20.16 5.73 -0.33
N ASP A 82 -20.98 6.78 -0.29
CA ASP A 82 -20.50 8.16 -0.35
C ASP A 82 -19.30 8.39 0.58
N PRO A 83 -18.21 9.03 0.10
CA PRO A 83 -18.09 9.72 -1.19
C PRO A 83 -17.55 8.84 -2.34
N TRP A 84 -17.43 7.53 -2.15
CA TRP A 84 -16.91 6.60 -3.14
C TRP A 84 -18.04 5.86 -3.87
N GLN A 85 -17.74 5.40 -5.08
CA GLN A 85 -18.59 4.50 -5.84
C GLN A 85 -17.75 3.44 -6.52
N VAL A 86 -18.22 2.19 -6.49
CA VAL A 86 -17.64 1.10 -7.28
C VAL A 86 -18.05 1.29 -8.74
N GLU A 87 -17.06 1.38 -9.62
CA GLU A 87 -17.26 1.51 -11.06
C GLU A 87 -17.28 0.15 -11.74
N ASN A 88 -16.42 -0.77 -11.29
CA ASN A 88 -16.24 -2.07 -11.92
C ASN A 88 -15.56 -3.07 -10.98
N VAL A 89 -15.84 -4.36 -11.17
CA VAL A 89 -15.16 -5.46 -10.47
C VAL A 89 -14.72 -6.50 -11.50
N VAL A 90 -13.42 -6.76 -11.55
CA VAL A 90 -12.81 -7.73 -12.46
C VAL A 90 -12.23 -8.88 -11.65
N GLU A 91 -12.67 -10.10 -11.95
CA GLU A 91 -12.09 -11.32 -11.38
C GLU A 91 -11.18 -12.00 -12.39
N ILE A 92 -9.94 -12.25 -12.00
CA ILE A 92 -8.93 -12.99 -12.78
C ILE A 92 -8.70 -14.30 -12.02
N ALA A 93 -9.53 -15.29 -12.34
CA ALA A 93 -9.60 -16.55 -11.59
C ALA A 93 -8.29 -17.34 -11.64
N GLU A 94 -7.57 -17.31 -12.77
CA GLU A 94 -6.31 -18.02 -12.98
C GLU A 94 -5.18 -17.48 -12.11
N GLU A 95 -5.24 -16.20 -11.75
CA GLU A 95 -4.24 -15.53 -10.91
C GLU A 95 -4.71 -15.35 -9.45
N GLU A 96 -5.97 -15.70 -9.18
CA GLU A 96 -6.67 -15.50 -7.90
C GLU A 96 -6.61 -14.04 -7.44
N ILE A 97 -6.89 -13.17 -8.41
CA ILE A 97 -6.93 -11.72 -8.22
C ILE A 97 -8.36 -11.24 -8.44
N ALA A 98 -8.85 -10.39 -7.54
CA ALA A 98 -10.00 -9.53 -7.78
C ALA A 98 -9.54 -8.07 -7.81
N VAL A 99 -9.98 -7.30 -8.80
CA VAL A 99 -9.70 -5.87 -8.93
C VAL A 99 -11.00 -5.10 -8.81
N ILE A 100 -11.09 -4.20 -7.85
CA ILE A 100 -12.21 -3.27 -7.67
C ILE A 100 -11.75 -1.90 -8.17
N GLU A 101 -12.40 -1.39 -9.20
CA GLU A 101 -12.22 -0.04 -9.70
C GLU A 101 -13.26 0.87 -9.05
N PHE A 102 -12.84 2.04 -8.58
CA PHE A 102 -13.70 2.95 -7.86
C PHE A 102 -13.35 4.41 -8.17
N ALA A 103 -14.32 5.29 -7.97
CA ALA A 103 -14.18 6.72 -8.15
C ALA A 103 -14.83 7.50 -7.00
N ARG A 104 -14.32 8.71 -6.74
CA ARG A 104 -14.93 9.66 -5.83
C ARG A 104 -16.01 10.46 -6.55
N VAL A 105 -17.21 10.52 -5.99
CA VAL A 105 -18.39 11.13 -6.65
C VAL A 105 -18.73 12.55 -6.19
N ASP A 106 -18.34 12.94 -4.98
CA ASP A 106 -18.78 14.21 -4.37
C ASP A 106 -18.06 15.45 -4.95
N ARG A 107 -16.77 15.34 -5.22
CA ARG A 107 -15.93 16.40 -5.80
C ARG A 107 -15.24 16.00 -7.10
N GLY A 108 -15.31 14.73 -7.48
CA GLY A 108 -14.67 14.17 -8.66
C GLY A 108 -13.13 14.19 -8.61
N GLY A 109 -12.49 13.61 -9.63
CA GLY A 109 -11.03 13.71 -9.85
C GLY A 109 -10.17 12.64 -9.17
N GLU A 110 -10.65 12.01 -8.11
CA GLU A 110 -10.01 10.85 -7.49
C GLU A 110 -10.63 9.55 -8.00
N TRP A 111 -9.79 8.63 -8.43
CA TRP A 111 -10.17 7.28 -8.83
C TRP A 111 -9.02 6.33 -8.55
N GLY A 112 -9.32 5.04 -8.46
CA GLY A 112 -8.32 4.08 -8.11
C GLY A 112 -8.74 2.64 -8.31
N THR A 113 -7.83 1.76 -7.92
CA THR A 113 -8.04 0.32 -7.93
C THR A 113 -7.60 -0.28 -6.60
N VAL A 114 -8.38 -1.24 -6.11
CA VAL A 114 -7.95 -2.18 -5.06
C VAL A 114 -7.81 -3.55 -5.70
N ALA A 115 -6.59 -4.06 -5.78
CA ALA A 115 -6.29 -5.41 -6.21
C ALA A 115 -6.13 -6.32 -4.97
N ILE A 116 -6.84 -7.44 -4.95
CA ILE A 116 -6.88 -8.40 -3.86
C ILE A 116 -6.38 -9.71 -4.40
N ARG A 117 -5.22 -10.17 -3.92
CA ARG A 117 -4.55 -11.36 -4.42
C ARG A 117 -4.33 -12.37 -3.32
N THR A 118 -4.67 -13.64 -3.59
CA THR A 118 -4.23 -14.74 -2.72
C THR A 118 -2.78 -15.10 -3.02
N VAL A 119 -1.92 -15.07 -2.02
CA VAL A 119 -0.51 -15.47 -2.12
C VAL A 119 -0.32 -16.75 -1.31
N ARG A 120 0.34 -17.75 -1.90
CA ARG A 120 0.63 -19.04 -1.25
C ARG A 120 2.12 -19.31 -0.99
N GLU A 121 2.96 -18.36 -1.39
CA GLU A 121 4.39 -18.45 -1.12
C GLU A 121 4.67 -18.15 0.36
N ASN A 122 5.45 -19.01 1.02
CA ASN A 122 5.74 -18.91 2.47
C ASN A 122 4.51 -18.96 3.38
N GLY A 123 3.46 -19.66 2.96
CA GLY A 123 2.17 -19.74 3.65
C GLY A 123 1.07 -19.04 2.86
N GLN A 124 -0.18 -19.19 3.29
CA GLN A 124 -1.31 -18.53 2.65
C GLN A 124 -1.60 -17.19 3.33
N HIS A 125 -1.63 -16.12 2.55
CA HIS A 125 -2.08 -14.79 2.95
C HIS A 125 -2.75 -14.07 1.78
N VAL A 126 -3.36 -12.92 2.07
CA VAL A 126 -3.92 -12.02 1.06
C VAL A 126 -3.08 -10.75 1.01
N THR A 127 -2.70 -10.35 -0.20
CA THR A 127 -2.12 -9.04 -0.49
C THR A 127 -3.22 -8.12 -1.02
N ILE A 128 -3.28 -6.91 -0.48
CA ILE A 128 -4.20 -5.85 -0.87
C ILE A 128 -3.33 -4.73 -1.43
N ALA A 129 -3.42 -4.46 -2.73
CA ALA A 129 -2.68 -3.39 -3.38
C ALA A 129 -3.63 -2.28 -3.82
N LEU A 130 -3.34 -1.05 -3.40
CA LEU A 130 -4.05 0.16 -3.77
C LEU A 130 -3.22 0.98 -4.75
N SER A 131 -3.89 1.44 -5.80
CA SER A 131 -3.47 2.60 -6.60
C SER A 131 -4.57 3.63 -6.57
N LEU A 132 -4.28 4.86 -6.14
CA LEU A 132 -5.26 5.93 -6.01
C LEU A 132 -4.67 7.21 -6.58
N THR A 133 -5.40 7.91 -7.45
CA THR A 133 -4.95 9.22 -7.93
C THR A 133 -5.02 10.27 -6.83
N ALA A 134 -4.15 11.27 -6.88
CA ALA A 134 -4.27 12.43 -6.00
C ALA A 134 -5.41 13.35 -6.46
N PRO A 135 -6.04 14.07 -5.52
CA PRO A 135 -6.93 15.17 -5.87
C PRO A 135 -6.18 16.18 -6.76
N GLN A 136 -6.85 16.63 -7.82
CA GLN A 136 -6.34 17.65 -8.75
C GLN A 136 -6.41 19.06 -8.15
#